data_AF-A0A946PGT5-F1
#
_entry.id   AF-A0A946PGT5-F1
#
_cell.length_a   1.000
_cell.length_b   1.000
_cell.length_c   1.000
_cell.angle_alpha   90.00
_cell.angle_beta   90.00
_cell.angle_gamma   90.00
#
_symmetry.space_group_name_H-M   'P 1'
#
loop_
_entity.id
_entity.type
_entity.pdbx_description
1 polymer ?
#
loop_
_entity_poly.entity_id
_entity_poly.type
_entity_poly.pdbx_seq_one_letter_code
_entity_poly.pdbx_strand_id
1 'polypeptide(L)'
;MGLTVAYRLRSLRSMMIVQVIGFSSMFLSIGQVPIDFLDGWLHDAARLNPLTNVLRLSRQGFVGEMSWDLTWPGLVALLAMTVVGGLAALRALTRLAP
;
A
#
# COMPACT_ATOMS: atom_id res chain seq x y z
N MET A 1 -9.17 0.64 1.59
CA MET A 1 -8.94 1.56 2.72
C MET A 1 -9.99 2.66 2.82
N GLY A 2 -10.13 3.53 1.82
CA GLY A 2 -11.08 4.67 1.88
C GLY A 2 -12.52 4.29 2.24
N LEU A 3 -13.09 3.27 1.56
CA LEU A 3 -14.45 2.77 1.85
C LEU A 3 -14.59 2.23 3.27
N THR A 4 -13.63 1.41 3.72
CA THR A 4 -13.60 0.88 5.10
C THR A 4 -13.65 1.98 6.14
N VAL A 5 -12.86 3.04 5.94
CA VAL A 5 -12.74 4.16 6.88
C VAL A 5 -13.98 5.05 6.83
N ALA A 6 -14.51 5.32 5.64
CA ALA A 6 -15.74 6.07 5.43
C ALA A 6 -16.94 5.39 6.12
N TYR A 7 -17.09 4.08 5.94
CA TYR A 7 -18.13 3.28 6.58
C TYR A 7 -18.01 3.29 8.12
N ARG A 8 -16.79 3.20 8.66
CA ARG A 8 -16.60 3.22 10.12
C ARG A 8 -16.84 4.58 10.78
N LEU A 9 -16.36 5.66 10.16
CA LEU A 9 -16.29 6.97 10.81
C LEU A 9 -17.39 7.94 10.37
N ARG A 10 -18.16 7.62 9.32
CA ARG A 10 -19.36 8.36 8.86
C ARG A 10 -19.19 9.88 8.74
N SER A 11 -17.97 10.35 8.44
CA SER A 11 -17.62 11.78 8.43
C SER A 11 -16.58 12.09 7.35
N LEU A 12 -16.65 13.27 6.74
CA LEU A 12 -15.64 13.75 5.77
C LEU A 12 -14.24 13.89 6.39
N ARG A 13 -14.12 14.11 7.71
CA ARG A 13 -12.82 14.10 8.42
C ARG A 13 -12.12 12.75 8.35
N SER A 14 -12.83 11.67 8.04
CA SER A 14 -12.26 10.33 7.87
C SER A 14 -11.32 10.23 6.67
N MET A 15 -11.49 11.07 5.65
CA MET A 15 -10.58 11.15 4.50
C MET A 15 -9.19 11.65 4.89
N MET A 16 -9.07 12.54 5.90
CA MET A 16 -7.76 12.97 6.38
C MET A 16 -6.94 11.81 6.94
N ILE A 17 -7.59 10.87 7.63
CA ILE A 17 -6.90 9.68 8.18
C ILE A 17 -6.35 8.82 7.04
N VAL A 18 -7.15 8.62 6.00
CA VAL A 18 -6.71 7.88 4.79
C VAL A 18 -5.52 8.59 4.14
N GLN A 19 -5.57 9.92 4.04
CA GLN A 19 -4.48 10.72 3.47
C GLN A 19 -3.20 10.61 4.29
N VAL A 20 -3.27 10.74 5.61
CA VAL A 20 -2.09 10.63 6.50
C VAL A 20 -1.47 9.24 6.39
N ILE A 21 -2.29 8.18 6.48
CA ILE A 21 -1.80 6.80 6.33
C ILE A 21 -1.18 6.58 4.95
N GLY A 22 -1.84 7.06 3.89
CA GLY A 22 -1.34 6.96 2.52
C GLY A 22 -0.01 7.67 2.34
N PHE A 23 0.10 8.91 2.85
CA PHE A 23 1.34 9.69 2.79
C PHE A 23 2.46 9.05 3.60
N SER A 24 2.22 8.66 4.85
CA SER A 24 3.22 7.99 5.69
C SER A 24 3.70 6.69 5.05
N SER A 25 2.79 5.92 4.45
CA SER A 25 3.15 4.69 3.76
C SER A 25 3.92 4.98 2.47
N MET A 26 3.61 6.05 1.73
CA MET A 26 4.40 6.45 0.56
C MET A 26 5.81 6.93 0.96
N PHE A 27 5.91 7.67 2.07
CA PHE A 27 7.17 8.17 2.58
C PHE A 27 8.11 7.05 3.06
N LEU A 28 7.56 6.06 3.76
CA LEU A 28 8.28 4.87 4.24
C LEU A 28 8.50 3.81 3.13
N SER A 29 8.48 4.20 1.87
CA SER A 29 8.67 3.30 0.73
C SER A 29 9.87 3.75 -0.10
N ILE A 30 10.22 2.98 -1.12
CA ILE A 30 11.27 3.33 -2.09
C ILE A 30 10.88 4.46 -3.07
N GLY A 31 9.76 5.16 -2.80
CA GLY A 31 9.21 6.20 -3.67
C GLY A 31 10.19 7.36 -3.89
N GLN A 32 10.89 7.78 -2.82
CA GLN A 32 11.83 8.91 -2.88
C GLN A 32 13.27 8.47 -3.11
N VAL A 33 13.70 7.38 -2.45
CA VAL A 33 15.09 6.90 -2.44
C VAL A 33 15.10 5.39 -2.73
N PRO A 34 16.01 4.88 -3.59
CA PRO A 34 16.15 3.44 -3.80
C PRO A 34 16.52 2.69 -2.51
N ILE A 35 16.10 1.42 -2.41
CA ILE A 35 16.26 0.61 -1.19
C ILE A 35 17.73 0.44 -0.77
N ASP A 36 18.65 0.45 -1.73
CA ASP A 36 20.08 0.20 -1.51
C ASP A 36 20.78 1.36 -0.81
N PHE A 37 20.14 2.53 -0.74
CA PHE A 37 20.60 3.72 -0.01
C PHE A 37 19.83 3.95 1.30
N LEU A 38 18.93 3.04 1.68
CA LEU A 38 18.22 3.09 2.94
C LEU A 38 18.95 2.23 3.96
N ASP A 39 19.26 2.80 5.12
CA ASP A 39 19.94 2.12 6.22
C ASP A 39 19.11 2.10 7.50
N GLY A 40 19.42 1.14 8.38
CA GLY A 40 18.80 1.00 9.70
C GLY A 40 17.29 0.73 9.64
N TRP A 41 16.54 1.33 10.57
CA TRP A 41 15.10 1.07 10.73
C TRP A 41 14.27 1.46 9.51
N LEU A 42 14.73 2.42 8.70
CA LEU A 42 14.01 2.87 7.51
C LEU A 42 14.11 1.82 6.39
N HIS A 43 15.24 1.11 6.30
CA HIS A 43 15.39 -0.02 5.39
C HIS A 43 14.39 -1.12 5.72
N ASP A 44 14.27 -1.47 7.00
CA ASP A 44 13.35 -2.51 7.47
C ASP A 44 11.88 -2.09 7.24
N ALA A 45 11.54 -0.84 7.55
CA ALA A 45 10.21 -0.29 7.31
C ALA A 45 9.85 -0.34 5.81
N ALA A 46 10.79 0.05 4.93
CA ALA A 46 10.58 -0.01 3.48
C ALA A 46 10.45 -1.44 2.96
N ARG A 47 11.11 -2.43 3.55
CA ARG A 47 10.96 -3.85 3.20
C ARG A 47 9.59 -4.41 3.55
N LEU A 48 9.05 -4.05 4.71
CA LEU A 48 7.75 -4.53 5.18
C LEU A 48 6.57 -3.82 4.50
N ASN A 49 6.81 -2.65 3.92
CA ASN A 49 5.79 -1.85 3.28
C ASN A 49 5.38 -2.42 1.91
N PRO A 50 4.10 -2.83 1.71
CA PRO A 50 3.67 -3.42 0.45
C PRO A 50 3.75 -2.45 -0.74
N LEU A 51 3.69 -1.12 -0.50
CA LEU A 51 3.88 -0.11 -1.54
C LEU A 51 5.26 -0.21 -2.19
N THR A 52 6.28 -0.67 -1.46
CA THR A 52 7.61 -0.86 -2.03
C THR A 52 7.58 -1.85 -3.19
N ASN A 53 6.88 -2.98 -3.04
CA ASN A 53 6.79 -4.00 -4.10
C ASN A 53 5.95 -3.52 -5.29
N VAL A 54 4.86 -2.78 -5.03
CA VAL A 54 4.05 -2.16 -6.08
C VAL A 54 4.89 -1.15 -6.89
N LEU A 55 5.68 -0.32 -6.23
CA LEU A 55 6.54 0.67 -6.90
C LEU A 55 7.66 0.00 -7.70
N ARG A 56 8.26 -1.10 -7.22
CA ARG A 56 9.25 -1.87 -7.99
C ARG A 56 8.65 -2.39 -9.28
N LEU A 57 7.50 -3.04 -9.18
CA LEU A 57 6.76 -3.56 -10.34
C LEU A 57 6.42 -2.45 -11.33
N SER A 58 5.88 -1.32 -10.86
CA SER A 58 5.54 -0.19 -11.73
C SER A 58 6.76 0.42 -12.41
N ARG A 59 7.91 0.51 -11.71
CA ARG A 59 9.16 1.06 -12.27
C ARG A 59 9.79 0.16 -13.33
N GLN A 60 9.67 -1.15 -13.18
CA GLN A 60 10.22 -2.12 -14.12
C GLN A 60 9.69 -1.94 -15.55
N GLY A 61 8.46 -1.43 -15.71
CA GLY A 61 7.90 -1.09 -17.02
C GLY A 61 8.56 0.10 -17.73
N PHE A 62 9.41 0.86 -17.01
CA PHE A 62 10.11 2.04 -17.53
C PHE A 62 11.63 1.89 -17.54
N VAL A 63 12.17 0.93 -16.78
CA VAL A 63 13.61 0.79 -16.52
C VAL A 63 14.06 -0.63 -16.88
N GLY A 64 14.76 -0.77 -18.00
CA GLY A 64 15.49 -1.98 -18.38
C GLY A 64 14.63 -3.22 -18.68
N GLU A 65 15.27 -4.40 -18.59
CA GLU A 65 14.64 -5.69 -18.87
C GLU A 65 13.66 -6.13 -17.77
N MET A 66 12.55 -6.73 -18.19
CA MET A 66 11.50 -7.25 -17.32
C MET A 66 11.98 -8.51 -16.61
N SER A 67 12.24 -8.45 -15.30
CA SER A 67 12.59 -9.61 -14.47
C SER A 67 11.38 -10.16 -13.72
N TRP A 68 11.17 -11.48 -13.80
CA TRP A 68 10.10 -12.14 -13.06
C TRP A 68 10.26 -11.99 -11.54
N ASP A 69 11.49 -11.97 -11.03
CA ASP A 69 11.80 -11.86 -9.60
C ASP A 69 11.31 -10.55 -8.97
N LEU A 70 11.22 -9.50 -9.78
CA LEU A 70 10.68 -8.20 -9.38
C LEU A 70 9.17 -8.09 -9.67
N THR A 71 8.65 -8.92 -10.59
CA THR A 71 7.26 -8.87 -11.04
C THR A 71 6.32 -9.54 -10.05
N TRP A 72 6.60 -10.80 -9.69
CA TRP A 72 5.68 -11.59 -8.86
C TRP A 72 5.45 -11.00 -7.45
N PRO A 73 6.43 -10.40 -6.74
CA PRO A 73 6.18 -9.80 -5.43
C PRO A 73 5.25 -8.60 -5.53
N GLY A 74 5.34 -7.82 -6.61
CA GLY A 74 4.44 -6.70 -6.87
C GLY A 74 3.02 -7.15 -7.12
N LEU A 75 2.82 -8.23 -7.89
CA LEU A 75 1.49 -8.82 -8.12
C LEU A 75 0.88 -9.37 -6.83
N VAL A 76 1.66 -10.07 -6.03
CA VAL A 76 1.22 -10.57 -4.71
C VAL A 76 0.85 -9.39 -3.79
N ALA A 77 1.65 -8.33 -3.76
CA ALA A 77 1.36 -7.14 -2.96
C ALA A 77 0.06 -6.45 -3.42
N LEU A 78 -0.15 -6.28 -4.72
CA LEU A 78 -1.39 -5.71 -5.27
C LEU A 78 -2.62 -6.55 -4.91
N LEU A 79 -2.52 -7.87 -5.09
CA LEU A 79 -3.60 -8.80 -4.75
C LEU A 79 -3.90 -8.75 -3.26
N ALA A 80 -2.88 -8.82 -2.40
CA ALA A 80 -3.03 -8.76 -0.96
C ALA A 80 -3.67 -7.44 -0.51
N MET A 81 -3.21 -6.29 -1.02
CA MET A 81 -3.79 -4.98 -0.71
C MET A 81 -5.26 -4.89 -1.13
N THR A 82 -5.59 -5.42 -2.31
CA THR A 82 -6.97 -5.44 -2.83
C THR A 82 -7.87 -6.34 -2.00
N VAL A 83 -7.43 -7.57 -1.70
CA VAL A 83 -8.20 -8.53 -0.90
C VAL A 83 -8.39 -8.03 0.53
N VAL A 84 -7.33 -7.59 1.21
CA VAL A 84 -7.41 -7.06 2.58
C VAL A 84 -8.29 -5.81 2.62
N GLY A 85 -8.12 -4.90 1.66
CA GLY A 85 -8.93 -3.68 1.56
C GLY A 85 -10.40 -3.98 1.29
N GLY A 86 -10.69 -4.92 0.39
CA GLY A 86 -12.04 -5.36 0.04
C GLY A 86 -12.73 -6.06 1.19
N LEU A 87 -12.08 -7.04 1.82
CA LEU A 87 -12.60 -7.74 3.01
C LEU A 87 -12.85 -6.77 4.16
N ALA A 88 -11.95 -5.83 4.41
CA ALA A 88 -12.14 -4.82 5.45
C ALA A 88 -13.35 -3.92 5.14
N ALA A 89 -13.55 -3.51 3.89
CA ALA A 89 -14.71 -2.74 3.46
C ALA A 89 -16.02 -3.53 3.59
N LEU A 90 -16.04 -4.79 3.15
CA LEU A 90 -17.20 -5.69 3.30
C LEU A 90 -17.55 -5.93 4.77
N ARG A 91 -16.54 -6.14 5.62
CA ARG A 91 -16.74 -6.29 7.08
C ARG A 91 -17.25 -5.01 7.72
N ALA A 92 -16.81 -3.84 7.26
CA ALA A 92 -17.34 -2.57 7.73
C ALA A 92 -18.79 -2.36 7.27
N LEU A 93 -19.11 -2.73 6.03
CA LEU A 93 -20.46 -2.64 5.45
C LEU A 93 -21.47 -3.56 6.15
N THR A 94 -21.12 -4.83 6.37
CA THR A 94 -21.98 -5.81 7.07
C THR A 94 -22.26 -5.44 8.51
N ARG A 95 -21.39 -4.66 9.16
CA ARG A 95 -21.64 -4.09 10.50
C ARG A 95 -22.57 -2.88 10.50
N LEU A 96 -22.82 -2.30 9.33
CA LEU A 96 -23.71 -1.14 9.15
C LEU A 96 -25.08 -1.54 8.60
N ALA A 97 -25.14 -2.62 7.84
CA ALA A 97 -26.39 -3.20 7.37
C ALA A 97 -27.10 -3.90 8.54
N PRO A 98 -28.36 -3.55 8.86
CA PRO A 98 -29.14 -4.15 9.95
C PRO A 98 -29.47 -5.62 9.71
#